data_AF-A0A8J5CFF7-F1
#
_entry.id   AF-A0A8J5CFF7-F1
#
_cell.length_a   1.000
_cell.length_b   1.000
_cell.length_c   1.000
_cell.angle_alpha   90.00
_cell.angle_beta   90.00
_cell.angle_gamma   90.00
#
_symmetry.space_group_name_H-M   'P 1'
#
loop_
_entity.id
_entity.type
_entity.pdbx_description
1 polymer ?
#
loop_
_entity_poly.entity_id
_entity_poly.type
_entity_poly.pdbx_seq_one_letter_code
_entity_poly.pdbx_strand_id
1 'polypeptide(L)'
;MYQHHVFKKTVPDSVSATGEKLKAIWGKAKLTTKTDANIRKNIKNLFEEYQALKKDRNRITDGAELKRKIWKGDLEDLFDISSADVLERRDILDEDKSFLISQREDGSSSSIAGVDVAEVAKEKKKKEAAKKLENRKLKQEAETERLLEKVPYLRSGLSSSSTTSSEDEDGDFKAPATKLPRRAPTKQLS
;
A
#
# COMPACT_ATOMS: atom_id res chain seq x y z
N MET A 1 3.08 -24.88 6.71
CA MET A 1 3.73 -26.21 6.74
C MET A 1 5.21 -26.19 6.32
N TYR A 2 5.95 -25.17 6.73
CA TYR A 2 7.41 -25.13 6.53
C TYR A 2 8.11 -26.14 7.44
N GLN A 3 7.66 -26.28 8.69
CA GLN A 3 8.30 -27.17 9.66
C GLN A 3 8.13 -28.67 9.38
N HIS A 4 6.97 -29.09 8.91
CA HIS A 4 6.75 -30.48 8.49
C HIS A 4 7.54 -30.84 7.22
N HIS A 5 7.58 -29.96 6.21
CA HIS A 5 8.24 -30.27 4.94
C HIS A 5 9.76 -30.05 4.96
N VAL A 6 10.27 -29.12 5.77
CA VAL A 6 11.70 -28.80 5.84
C VAL A 6 12.39 -29.52 7.01
N PHE A 7 11.77 -29.54 8.19
CA PHE A 7 12.37 -30.16 9.39
C PHE A 7 11.87 -31.60 9.64
N LYS A 8 11.08 -32.20 8.73
CA LYS A 8 10.50 -33.55 8.86
C LYS A 8 9.78 -33.80 10.20
N LYS A 9 9.29 -32.74 10.85
CA LYS A 9 8.54 -32.86 12.11
C LYS A 9 7.18 -33.47 11.84
N THR A 10 6.62 -34.17 12.83
CA THR A 10 5.25 -34.69 12.71
C THR A 10 4.25 -33.53 12.55
N VAL A 11 3.12 -33.80 11.88
CA VAL A 11 2.05 -32.80 11.72
C VAL A 11 1.64 -32.14 13.05
N PRO A 12 1.40 -32.88 14.16
CA PRO A 12 1.04 -32.25 15.43
C PRO A 12 2.14 -31.34 16.01
N ASP A 13 3.41 -31.72 15.88
CA ASP A 13 4.53 -30.89 16.35
C ASP A 13 4.66 -29.61 15.52
N SER A 14 4.46 -29.70 14.21
CA SER A 14 4.47 -28.54 13.31
C SER A 14 3.32 -27.60 13.61
N VAL A 15 2.13 -28.12 13.92
CA VAL A 15 0.96 -27.34 14.29
C VAL A 15 1.22 -26.60 15.61
N SER A 16 1.76 -27.29 16.61
CA SER A 16 2.09 -26.70 17.92
C SER A 16 3.14 -25.60 17.79
N ALA A 17 4.25 -25.86 17.07
CA ALA A 17 5.30 -24.87 16.86
C ALA A 17 4.83 -23.65 16.04
N THR A 18 3.86 -23.83 15.14
CA THR A 18 3.27 -22.70 14.39
C THR A 18 2.33 -21.88 15.30
N GLY A 19 1.51 -22.55 16.11
CA GLY A 19 0.64 -21.90 17.09
C GLY A 19 1.40 -21.09 18.11
N GLU A 20 2.52 -21.60 18.63
CA GLU A 20 3.40 -20.87 19.56
C GLU A 20 3.99 -19.60 18.93
N LYS A 21 4.48 -19.69 17.69
CA LYS A 21 5.00 -18.53 16.97
C LYS A 21 3.91 -17.48 16.74
N LEU A 22 2.71 -17.90 16.37
CA LEU A 22 1.60 -17.00 16.14
C LEU A 22 1.22 -16.29 17.45
N LYS A 23 1.10 -17.04 18.56
CA LYS A 23 0.90 -16.46 19.89
C LYS A 23 1.98 -15.47 20.29
N ALA A 24 3.24 -15.76 20.01
CA ALA A 24 4.34 -14.86 20.34
C ALA A 24 4.24 -13.53 19.58
N ILE A 25 3.77 -13.53 18.32
CA ILE A 25 3.52 -12.32 17.55
C ILE A 25 2.39 -11.51 18.18
N TRP A 26 1.26 -12.16 18.46
CA TRP A 26 0.09 -11.51 19.06
C TRP A 26 0.34 -11.01 20.49
N GLY A 27 1.19 -11.70 21.25
CA GLY A 27 1.62 -11.28 22.58
C GLY A 27 2.42 -9.97 22.59
N LYS A 28 3.09 -9.61 21.49
CA LYS A 28 3.76 -8.30 21.36
C LYS A 28 2.77 -7.14 21.31
N ALA A 29 1.61 -7.37 20.69
CA ALA A 29 0.51 -6.41 20.62
C ALA A 29 -0.38 -6.44 21.88
N LYS A 30 -0.03 -7.26 22.89
CA LYS A 30 -0.84 -7.49 24.11
C LYS A 30 -2.30 -7.89 23.82
N LEU A 31 -2.58 -8.36 22.61
CA LEU A 31 -3.91 -8.77 22.20
C LEU A 31 -4.22 -10.13 22.80
N THR A 32 -5.39 -10.25 23.43
CA THR A 32 -5.80 -11.54 23.98
C THR A 32 -6.11 -12.51 22.83
N THR A 33 -5.59 -13.73 22.94
CA THR A 33 -5.70 -14.75 21.89
C THR A 33 -6.67 -15.85 22.29
N LYS A 34 -7.27 -16.50 21.28
CA LYS A 34 -8.10 -17.69 21.44
C LYS A 34 -7.33 -18.78 22.20
N THR A 35 -8.07 -19.71 22.79
CA THR A 35 -7.49 -20.88 23.45
C THR A 35 -6.55 -21.63 22.51
N ASP A 36 -5.43 -22.07 23.05
CA ASP A 36 -4.38 -22.83 22.35
C ASP A 36 -4.90 -24.02 21.53
N ALA A 37 -5.87 -24.74 22.10
CA ALA A 37 -6.53 -25.86 21.45
C ALA A 37 -7.26 -25.43 20.16
N ASN A 38 -7.93 -24.27 20.17
CA ASN A 38 -8.65 -23.75 19.01
C ASN A 38 -7.69 -23.29 17.92
N ILE A 39 -6.60 -22.62 18.30
CA ILE A 39 -5.56 -22.21 17.35
C ILE A 39 -4.96 -23.43 16.64
N ARG A 40 -4.57 -24.46 17.42
CA ARG A 40 -4.05 -25.71 16.86
C ARG A 40 -5.08 -26.42 15.98
N LYS A 41 -6.34 -26.48 16.40
CA LYS A 41 -7.43 -27.10 15.64
C LYS A 41 -7.62 -26.41 14.29
N ASN A 42 -7.64 -25.08 14.25
CA ASN A 42 -7.78 -24.33 13.00
C ASN A 42 -6.61 -24.59 12.05
N ILE A 43 -5.36 -24.52 12.53
CA ILE A 43 -4.17 -24.80 11.71
C ILE A 43 -4.20 -26.24 11.17
N LYS A 44 -4.62 -27.21 12.00
CA LYS A 44 -4.71 -28.61 11.61
C LYS A 44 -5.79 -28.82 10.53
N ASN A 45 -6.99 -28.31 10.74
CA ASN A 45 -8.10 -28.44 9.79
C ASN A 45 -7.73 -27.85 8.43
N LEU A 46 -7.19 -26.62 8.42
CA LEU A 46 -6.79 -25.96 7.19
C LEU A 46 -5.71 -26.73 6.42
N PHE A 47 -4.80 -27.38 7.15
CA PHE A 47 -3.81 -28.26 6.52
C PHE A 47 -4.44 -29.53 5.92
N GLU A 48 -5.36 -30.18 6.62
CA GLU A 48 -6.04 -31.37 6.12
C GLU A 48 -6.87 -31.05 4.87
N GLU A 49 -7.56 -29.91 4.87
CA GLU A 49 -8.29 -29.39 3.70
C GLU A 49 -7.35 -29.08 2.54
N TYR A 50 -6.21 -28.44 2.80
CA TYR A 50 -5.19 -28.21 1.78
C TYR A 50 -4.70 -29.53 1.16
N GLN A 51 -4.49 -30.56 1.97
CA GLN A 51 -4.06 -31.87 1.49
C GLN A 51 -5.14 -32.55 0.64
N ALA A 52 -6.42 -32.39 0.99
CA ALA A 52 -7.54 -32.86 0.17
C ALA A 52 -7.62 -32.10 -1.17
N LEU A 53 -7.54 -30.76 -1.14
CA LEU A 53 -7.52 -29.92 -2.33
C LEU A 53 -6.33 -30.21 -3.24
N LYS A 54 -5.17 -30.52 -2.67
CA LYS A 54 -3.96 -30.89 -3.42
C LYS A 54 -4.14 -32.19 -4.21
N LYS A 55 -4.87 -33.17 -3.67
CA LYS A 55 -5.22 -34.40 -4.39
C LYS A 55 -6.18 -34.12 -5.54
N ASP A 56 -7.13 -33.21 -5.32
CA ASP A 56 -8.14 -32.81 -6.29
C ASP A 56 -7.71 -31.64 -7.20
N ARG A 57 -6.41 -31.34 -7.29
CA ARG A 57 -5.89 -30.14 -7.99
C ARG A 57 -6.26 -30.06 -9.47
N ASN A 58 -6.44 -31.21 -10.12
CA ASN A 58 -6.79 -31.30 -11.54
C ASN A 58 -8.30 -31.27 -11.78
N ARG A 59 -9.13 -31.30 -10.72
CA ARG A 59 -10.59 -31.32 -10.85
C ARG A 59 -11.11 -29.89 -11.07
N ILE A 60 -11.60 -29.66 -12.29
CA ILE A 60 -12.21 -28.40 -12.75
C ILE A 60 -13.72 -28.64 -12.79
N THR A 61 -14.35 -28.57 -11.63
CA THR A 61 -15.81 -28.63 -11.46
C THR A 61 -16.19 -27.44 -10.59
N ASP A 62 -17.36 -26.87 -10.80
CA ASP A 62 -17.83 -25.68 -10.05
C ASP A 62 -17.73 -25.88 -8.53
N GLY A 63 -18.10 -27.08 -8.04
CA GLY A 63 -17.98 -27.43 -6.62
C GLY A 63 -16.52 -27.51 -6.12
N ALA A 64 -15.56 -27.87 -6.99
CA ALA A 64 -14.14 -27.88 -6.63
C ALA A 64 -13.56 -26.46 -6.62
N GLU A 65 -14.01 -25.58 -7.52
CA GLU A 65 -13.63 -24.18 -7.53
C GLU A 65 -14.18 -23.44 -6.31
N LEU A 66 -15.44 -23.68 -5.95
CA LEU A 66 -16.05 -23.12 -4.75
C LEU A 66 -15.28 -23.52 -3.49
N LYS A 67 -14.91 -24.80 -3.36
CA LYS A 67 -14.08 -25.27 -2.23
C LYS A 67 -12.72 -24.57 -2.16
N ARG A 68 -12.07 -24.30 -3.30
CA ARG A 68 -10.81 -23.56 -3.34
C ARG A 68 -10.99 -22.10 -2.92
N LYS A 69 -12.10 -21.46 -3.32
CA LYS A 69 -12.43 -20.09 -2.91
C LYS A 69 -12.67 -20.00 -1.40
N ILE A 70 -13.45 -20.95 -0.85
CA ILE A 70 -13.71 -21.04 0.60
C ILE A 70 -12.39 -21.23 1.36
N TRP A 71 -11.58 -22.22 0.98
CA TRP A 71 -10.29 -22.48 1.63
C TRP A 71 -9.33 -21.29 1.58
N LYS A 72 -9.38 -20.48 0.51
CA LYS A 72 -8.57 -19.26 0.43
C LYS A 72 -9.04 -18.22 1.46
N GLY A 73 -10.34 -18.06 1.66
CA GLY A 73 -10.89 -17.21 2.72
C GLY A 73 -10.50 -17.73 4.11
N ASP A 74 -10.67 -19.02 4.37
CA ASP A 74 -10.29 -19.64 5.64
C ASP A 74 -8.78 -19.52 5.94
N LEU A 75 -7.95 -19.46 4.90
CA LEU A 75 -6.51 -19.21 5.01
C LEU A 75 -6.19 -17.77 5.43
N GLU A 76 -6.94 -16.80 4.94
CA GLU A 76 -6.79 -15.39 5.32
C GLU A 76 -7.21 -15.20 6.79
N ASP A 77 -8.30 -15.86 7.20
CA ASP A 77 -8.81 -15.86 8.59
C ASP A 77 -7.93 -16.64 9.58
N LEU A 78 -7.01 -17.50 9.10
CA LEU A 78 -6.13 -18.29 9.96
C LEU A 78 -5.30 -17.41 10.90
N PHE A 79 -4.90 -16.24 10.42
CA PHE A 79 -4.04 -15.33 11.17
C PHE A 79 -4.81 -14.51 12.20
N ASP A 80 -6.14 -14.41 12.11
CA ASP A 80 -6.99 -13.80 13.15
C ASP A 80 -7.24 -14.78 14.31
N ILE A 81 -6.28 -14.81 15.23
CA ILE A 81 -6.39 -15.57 16.49
C ILE A 81 -6.81 -14.70 17.68
N SER A 82 -7.30 -13.48 17.44
CA SER A 82 -7.86 -12.63 18.49
C SER A 82 -9.05 -13.30 19.18
N SER A 83 -9.17 -13.14 20.49
CA SER A 83 -10.39 -13.54 21.20
C SER A 83 -11.58 -12.68 20.76
N ALA A 84 -12.80 -13.21 20.85
CA ALA A 84 -14.01 -12.47 20.51
C ALA A 84 -14.13 -11.15 21.29
N ASP A 85 -13.79 -11.19 22.58
CA ASP A 85 -13.94 -10.08 23.52
C ASP A 85 -12.81 -9.03 23.42
N VAL A 86 -11.87 -9.18 22.48
CA VAL A 86 -10.71 -8.27 22.35
C VAL A 86 -11.15 -6.82 22.13
N LEU A 87 -12.22 -6.59 21.37
CA LEU A 87 -12.68 -5.23 21.07
C LEU A 87 -13.35 -4.56 22.28
N GLU A 88 -13.94 -5.34 23.18
CA GLU A 88 -14.67 -4.86 24.36
C GLU A 88 -13.74 -4.59 25.55
N ARG A 89 -12.52 -5.14 25.50
CA ARG A 89 -11.49 -4.98 26.53
C ARG A 89 -10.97 -3.56 26.60
N ARG A 90 -10.92 -3.00 27.81
CA ARG A 90 -10.40 -1.64 28.08
C ARG A 90 -8.89 -1.59 28.23
N ASP A 91 -8.25 -2.74 28.45
CA ASP A 91 -6.80 -2.91 28.61
C ASP A 91 -6.01 -2.85 27.29
N ILE A 92 -6.71 -2.92 26.16
CA ILE A 92 -6.13 -2.92 24.82
C ILE A 92 -6.20 -1.50 24.24
N LEU A 93 -5.10 -1.07 23.62
CA LEU A 93 -4.99 0.24 22.99
C LEU A 93 -5.99 0.38 21.83
N ASP A 94 -6.58 1.57 21.69
CA ASP A 94 -7.55 1.83 20.62
C ASP A 94 -6.91 1.75 19.21
N GLU A 95 -5.60 2.00 19.11
CA GLU A 95 -4.81 1.77 17.90
C GLU A 95 -4.79 0.29 17.51
N ASP A 96 -4.56 -0.62 18.47
CA ASP A 96 -4.55 -2.06 18.22
C ASP A 96 -5.96 -2.58 17.85
N LYS A 97 -7.01 -2.01 18.44
CA LYS A 97 -8.40 -2.32 18.07
C LYS A 97 -8.75 -1.86 16.67
N SER A 98 -8.35 -0.64 16.29
CA SER A 98 -8.59 -0.12 14.94
C SER A 98 -7.81 -0.92 13.90
N PHE A 99 -6.57 -1.32 14.18
CA PHE A 99 -5.81 -2.25 13.36
C PHE A 99 -6.55 -3.59 13.18
N LEU A 100 -7.09 -4.16 14.26
CA LEU A 100 -7.84 -5.42 14.19
C LEU A 100 -9.13 -5.29 13.37
N ILE A 101 -9.84 -4.18 13.48
CA ILE A 101 -11.03 -3.89 12.67
C ILE A 101 -10.66 -3.77 11.20
N SER A 102 -9.63 -2.98 10.87
CA SER A 102 -9.13 -2.86 9.50
C SER A 102 -8.66 -4.20 8.93
N GLN A 103 -8.08 -5.06 9.77
CA GLN A 103 -7.68 -6.42 9.37
C GLN A 103 -8.88 -7.31 9.02
N ARG A 104 -10.00 -7.17 9.73
CA ARG A 104 -11.24 -7.93 9.50
C ARG A 104 -12.07 -7.39 8.33
N GLU A 105 -12.04 -6.08 8.08
CA GLU A 105 -12.77 -5.45 6.97
C GLU A 105 -12.06 -5.64 5.64
N ASP A 106 -10.74 -5.50 5.61
CA ASP A 106 -9.93 -5.71 4.41
C ASP A 106 -8.54 -6.27 4.76
N GLY A 107 -8.42 -7.60 4.65
CA GLY A 107 -7.16 -8.33 4.83
C GLY A 107 -6.05 -7.90 3.86
N SER A 108 -6.38 -7.16 2.79
CA SER A 108 -5.40 -6.57 1.87
C SER A 108 -4.91 -5.19 2.30
N SER A 109 -5.70 -4.42 3.05
CA SER A 109 -5.34 -3.05 3.48
C SER A 109 -4.46 -3.00 4.73
N SER A 110 -4.46 -4.09 5.50
CA SER A 110 -3.84 -4.21 6.82
C SER A 110 -2.36 -4.61 6.79
N SER A 111 -1.75 -4.66 5.60
CA SER A 111 -0.31 -4.84 5.45
C SER A 111 0.42 -3.54 5.76
N ILE A 112 1.29 -3.55 6.78
CA ILE A 112 2.30 -2.49 7.01
C ILE A 112 3.12 -2.21 5.74
N ALA A 113 3.31 -3.22 4.88
CA ALA A 113 4.03 -3.08 3.61
C ALA A 113 3.19 -2.43 2.49
N GLY A 114 1.86 -2.35 2.63
CA GLY A 114 0.98 -1.74 1.62
C GLY A 114 1.17 -0.22 1.53
N VAL A 115 1.39 0.44 2.67
CA VAL A 115 1.72 1.86 2.75
C VAL A 115 3.09 2.12 2.12
N ASP A 116 4.08 1.28 2.45
CA ASP A 116 5.45 1.39 1.91
C ASP A 116 5.50 1.25 0.39
N VAL A 117 4.72 0.36 -0.23
CA VAL A 117 4.73 0.17 -1.69
C VAL A 117 4.19 1.41 -2.41
N ALA A 118 3.11 2.01 -1.90
CA ALA A 118 2.52 3.22 -2.48
C ALA A 118 3.45 4.43 -2.31
N GLU A 119 4.12 4.56 -1.16
CA GLU A 119 5.07 5.63 -0.90
C GLU A 119 6.38 5.47 -1.68
N VAL A 120 6.92 4.24 -1.79
CA VAL A 120 8.08 3.94 -2.64
C VAL A 120 7.80 4.24 -4.11
N ALA A 121 6.59 3.95 -4.60
CA ALA A 121 6.18 4.30 -5.97
C ALA A 121 6.08 5.82 -6.18
N LYS A 122 5.55 6.56 -5.18
CA LYS A 122 5.48 8.04 -5.21
C LYS A 122 6.88 8.66 -5.14
N GLU A 123 7.76 8.15 -4.27
CA GLU A 123 9.14 8.61 -4.16
C GLU A 123 9.95 8.38 -5.43
N LYS A 124 9.82 7.20 -6.06
CA LYS A 124 10.50 6.90 -7.33
C LYS A 124 10.07 7.88 -8.43
N LYS A 125 8.77 8.17 -8.56
CA LYS A 125 8.25 9.17 -9.50
C LYS A 125 8.80 10.58 -9.21
N LYS A 126 8.87 10.98 -7.93
CA LYS A 126 9.42 12.28 -7.52
C LYS A 126 10.91 12.39 -7.83
N LYS A 127 11.69 11.34 -7.56
CA LYS A 127 13.13 11.26 -7.86
C LYS A 127 13.40 11.31 -9.38
N GLU A 128 12.60 10.62 -10.18
CA GLU A 128 12.73 10.68 -11.65
C GLU A 128 12.36 12.05 -12.24
N ALA A 129 11.33 12.71 -11.70
CA ALA A 129 10.96 14.06 -12.12
C ALA A 129 12.05 15.09 -11.78
N ALA A 130 12.65 14.99 -10.58
CA ALA A 130 13.77 15.83 -10.17
C ALA A 130 14.99 15.65 -11.09
N LYS A 131 15.37 14.41 -11.39
CA LYS A 131 16.49 14.10 -12.29
C LYS A 131 16.26 14.60 -13.73
N LYS A 132 15.02 14.55 -14.22
CA LYS A 132 14.66 15.10 -15.53
C LYS A 132 14.75 16.63 -15.55
N LEU A 133 14.34 17.30 -14.47
CA LEU A 133 14.42 18.75 -14.35
C LEU A 133 15.88 19.22 -14.27
N GLU A 134 16.71 18.53 -13.49
CA GLU A 134 18.15 18.80 -13.38
C GLU A 134 18.85 18.63 -14.73
N ASN A 135 18.60 17.53 -15.43
CA ASN A 135 19.12 17.33 -16.79
C ASN A 135 18.64 18.38 -17.80
N ARG A 136 17.44 18.95 -17.61
CA ARG A 136 16.95 20.05 -18.47
C ARG A 136 17.71 21.34 -18.18
N LYS A 137 17.97 21.65 -16.91
CA LYS A 137 18.76 22.82 -16.51
C LYS A 137 20.20 22.72 -17.01
N LEU A 138 20.86 21.58 -16.81
CA LEU A 138 22.21 21.33 -17.32
C LEU A 138 22.31 21.49 -18.85
N LYS A 139 21.30 21.02 -19.59
CA LYS A 139 21.26 21.21 -21.05
C LYS A 139 21.10 22.68 -21.45
N GLN A 140 20.26 23.43 -20.73
CA GLN A 140 20.07 24.86 -20.95
C GLN A 140 21.34 25.65 -20.62
N GLU A 141 21.99 25.35 -19.51
CA GLU A 141 23.26 25.97 -19.09
C GLU A 141 24.38 25.68 -20.11
N ALA A 142 24.54 24.43 -20.55
CA ALA A 142 25.50 24.06 -21.57
C ALA A 142 25.22 24.74 -22.94
N GLU A 143 23.95 24.94 -23.29
CA GLU A 143 23.57 25.66 -24.51
C GLU A 143 23.88 27.16 -24.39
N THR A 144 23.62 27.77 -23.23
CA THR A 144 23.97 29.17 -22.97
C THR A 144 25.48 29.39 -22.97
N GLU A 145 26.25 28.47 -22.38
CA GLU A 145 27.72 28.53 -22.36
C GLU A 145 28.30 28.39 -23.77
N ARG A 146 27.79 27.44 -24.56
CA ARG A 146 28.17 27.24 -25.97
C ARG A 146 27.81 28.44 -26.86
N LEU A 147 26.72 29.14 -26.57
CA LEU A 147 26.37 30.39 -27.25
C LEU A 147 27.30 31.53 -26.84
N LEU A 148 27.67 31.62 -25.56
CA LEU A 148 28.61 32.61 -25.04
C LEU A 148 30.01 32.46 -25.65
N GLU A 149 30.47 31.22 -25.82
CA GLU A 149 31.79 30.90 -26.40
C GLU A 149 31.91 31.30 -27.88
N LYS A 150 30.79 31.30 -28.62
CA LYS A 150 30.76 31.61 -30.06
C LYS A 150 30.66 33.10 -30.39
N VAL A 151 30.63 33.98 -29.39
CA VAL A 151 30.64 35.43 -29.60
C VAL A 151 32.07 35.94 -29.42
N PRO A 152 32.80 36.24 -30.51
CA PRO A 152 34.08 36.92 -30.37
C PRO A 152 33.81 38.38 -30.04
N TYR A 153 34.31 38.80 -28.88
CA TYR A 153 34.50 40.19 -28.45
C TYR A 153 33.29 40.92 -27.85
N LEU A 154 33.17 40.87 -26.51
CA LEU A 154 32.87 42.02 -25.65
C LEU A 154 33.20 41.64 -24.19
N ARG A 155 34.50 41.52 -23.90
CA ARG A 155 35.01 41.50 -22.52
C ARG A 155 35.36 42.93 -22.10
N SER A 156 34.34 43.77 -21.91
CA SER A 156 34.43 44.95 -21.04
C SER A 156 33.04 45.55 -20.81
N GLY A 157 32.59 45.57 -19.55
CA GLY A 157 31.60 46.50 -19.04
C GLY A 157 30.12 46.13 -19.19
N LEU A 158 29.62 45.19 -18.39
CA LEU A 158 28.21 45.17 -17.95
C LEU A 158 28.14 44.84 -16.46
N SER A 159 28.45 45.84 -15.64
CA SER A 159 27.84 45.94 -14.32
C SER A 159 26.43 46.47 -14.55
N SER A 160 25.42 45.61 -14.48
CA SER A 160 24.04 46.07 -14.48
C SER A 160 23.55 46.06 -13.05
N SER A 161 23.54 47.26 -12.47
CA SER A 161 22.89 47.59 -11.22
C SER A 161 21.40 47.25 -11.33
N SER A 162 20.97 46.16 -10.69
CA SER A 162 19.56 45.86 -10.50
C SER A 162 19.04 46.64 -9.29
N THR A 163 18.73 47.92 -9.49
CA THR A 163 17.80 48.66 -8.64
C THR A 163 16.85 49.45 -9.52
N THR A 164 15.64 48.93 -9.71
CA THR A 164 14.48 49.74 -10.08
C THR A 164 13.41 49.45 -9.05
N SER A 165 13.35 50.33 -8.06
CA SER A 165 12.21 50.53 -7.18
C SER A 165 11.29 51.53 -7.86
N SER A 166 10.05 51.14 -8.19
CA SER A 166 8.84 51.98 -8.06
C SER A 166 7.65 51.37 -8.83
N GLU A 167 6.66 50.96 -8.03
CA GLU A 167 5.23 51.30 -8.14
C GLU A 167 4.34 50.63 -9.20
N ASP A 168 3.14 50.35 -8.70
CA ASP A 168 2.06 49.50 -9.18
C ASP A 168 1.32 50.04 -10.41
N GLU A 169 0.93 49.16 -11.33
CA GLU A 169 -0.26 49.31 -12.18
C GLU A 169 -0.80 47.90 -12.47
N ASP A 170 -2.03 47.64 -12.02
CA ASP A 170 -2.75 46.38 -12.14
C ASP A 170 -3.01 46.01 -13.61
N GLY A 171 -2.16 45.13 -14.15
CA GLY A 171 -2.34 44.51 -15.46
C GLY A 171 -3.34 43.35 -15.42
N ASP A 172 -4.58 43.64 -15.79
CA ASP A 172 -5.73 42.76 -16.06
C ASP A 172 -5.38 41.28 -16.36
N PHE A 173 -5.56 40.41 -15.36
CA PHE A 173 -5.42 38.96 -15.51
C PHE A 173 -6.53 38.39 -16.40
N LYS A 174 -6.22 38.17 -17.68
CA LYS A 174 -7.14 37.52 -18.62
C LYS A 174 -7.14 36.01 -18.42
N ALA A 175 -8.09 35.53 -17.62
CA ALA A 175 -8.32 34.10 -17.43
C ALA A 175 -8.69 33.40 -18.76
N PRO A 176 -8.19 32.17 -19.02
CA PRO A 176 -8.56 31.42 -20.21
C PRO A 176 -10.05 31.02 -20.15
N ALA A 177 -10.77 31.25 -21.25
CA ALA A 177 -12.20 30.96 -21.36
C ALA A 177 -12.48 29.46 -21.19
N THR A 178 -12.94 29.05 -20.01
CA THR A 178 -13.51 27.72 -19.79
C THR A 178 -14.90 27.68 -20.41
N LYS A 179 -15.06 26.96 -21.53
CA LYS A 179 -16.38 26.60 -22.07
C LYS A 179 -17.06 25.65 -21.08
N LEU A 180 -17.89 26.18 -20.20
CA LEU A 180 -18.79 25.37 -19.38
C LEU A 180 -19.92 24.80 -20.28
N PRO A 181 -20.22 23.50 -20.20
CA PRO A 181 -21.34 22.93 -20.94
C PRO A 181 -22.67 23.48 -20.39
N ARG A 182 -23.50 24.02 -21.30
CA ARG A 182 -24.81 24.58 -21.02
C ARG A 182 -25.77 23.46 -20.59
N ARG A 183 -26.27 23.49 -19.34
CA ARG A 183 -27.34 22.61 -18.88
C ARG A 183 -28.63 22.89 -19.66
N ALA A 184 -29.27 21.84 -20.15
CA ALA A 184 -30.57 21.91 -20.82
C ALA A 184 -31.71 22.18 -19.80
N PRO A 185 -32.74 22.97 -20.15
CA PRO A 185 -33.88 23.21 -19.28
C PRO A 185 -34.80 21.97 -19.22
N THR A 186 -35.15 21.56 -18.01
CA THR A 186 -36.20 20.58 -17.69
C THR A 186 -37.56 21.12 -18.14
N LYS A 187 -38.26 20.36 -19.00
CA LYS A 187 -39.66 20.63 -19.35
C LYS A 187 -40.56 20.41 -18.12
N GLN A 188 -41.32 21.43 -17.77
CA GLN A 188 -42.45 21.34 -16.84
C GLN A 188 -43.53 20.46 -17.48
N LEU A 189 -43.98 19.43 -16.74
CA LEU A 189 -45.21 18.69 -17.05
C LEU A 189 -46.39 19.54 -16.56
N SER A 190 -47.31 19.85 -17.47
CA SER A 190 -48.67 20.28 -17.17
C SER A 190 -49.61 19.09 -17.28
#